data_AF-A0A520GUC0-F1
#
_entry.id   AF-A0A520GUC0-F1
#
_cell.length_a   1.000
_cell.length_b   1.000
_cell.length_c   1.000
_cell.angle_alpha   90.00
_cell.angle_beta   90.00
_cell.angle_gamma   90.00
#
_symmetry.space_group_name_H-M   'P 1'
#
loop_
_entity.id
_entity.type
_entity.pdbx_description
1 polymer ?
#
loop_
_entity_poly.entity_id
_entity_poly.type
_entity_poly.pdbx_seq_one_letter_code
_entity_poly.pdbx_strand_id
1 'polypeptide(L)'
;MWMPEYLGKEGNKLLKVIEEPPPNTLFILVAESEEQILQTILSRTQLVKVPLLLTEEIEQSLIERNSTPVEQARQVAGISEGNYHEALQLLQHAEEDWQGILRDWLNATLKAGPAAQVKWVDEIAKILSRYQDKKSIKFAWPLLKDRLENCQCIISGSSIEIEPYVAPLDMFGSYWKAHQRIFMSATVTDDAFLIKGLRLAPNTIVSPLTYAKEKWSGEKMILIPSLMDDSLDRGTIVKFFGNAWPKSDFGRVALVNSFNNSKDWSAYGANIAETDTIQSKLLELKNKSYEKALVLVNRYDGIDLPDNDCRILVFDGKPYSQNLVDLYEEDCRPDAESTMMRA
;
A
#
# COMPACT_ATOMS: atom_id res chain seq x y z
N MET A 1 -8.08 -20.83 18.85
CA MET A 1 -9.11 -20.20 17.99
C MET A 1 -8.39 -19.58 16.81
N TRP A 2 -8.92 -19.80 15.62
CA TRP A 2 -8.38 -19.24 14.38
C TRP A 2 -9.18 -18.01 13.96
N MET A 3 -8.48 -17.02 13.39
CA MET A 3 -9.02 -15.79 12.83
C MET A 3 -9.90 -14.96 13.79
N PRO A 4 -9.40 -14.59 15.00
CA PRO A 4 -10.13 -13.75 15.94
C PRO A 4 -10.54 -12.37 15.38
N GLU A 5 -9.91 -11.89 14.32
CA GLU A 5 -10.22 -10.65 13.59
C GLU A 5 -11.67 -10.60 13.05
N TYR A 6 -12.30 -11.74 12.77
CA TYR A 6 -13.70 -11.78 12.30
C TYR A 6 -14.74 -11.76 13.43
N LEU A 7 -14.34 -11.72 14.70
CA LEU A 7 -15.26 -11.77 15.84
C LEU A 7 -16.19 -10.56 15.93
N GLY A 8 -15.84 -9.42 15.31
CA GLY A 8 -16.67 -8.21 15.29
C GLY A 8 -17.20 -7.82 16.67
N LYS A 9 -18.44 -7.31 16.77
CA LYS A 9 -19.03 -6.91 18.07
C LYS A 9 -19.29 -8.10 19.03
N GLU A 10 -19.34 -9.32 18.52
CA GLU A 10 -19.56 -10.54 19.31
C GLU A 10 -18.34 -10.97 20.12
N GLY A 11 -17.14 -10.50 19.74
CA GLY A 11 -15.90 -10.72 20.50
C GLY A 11 -15.95 -10.21 21.95
N ASN A 12 -16.81 -9.23 22.23
CA ASN A 12 -17.00 -8.70 23.58
C ASN A 12 -17.53 -9.74 24.58
N LYS A 13 -18.24 -10.78 24.11
CA LYS A 13 -18.74 -11.87 24.96
C LYS A 13 -17.63 -12.80 25.45
N LEU A 14 -16.52 -12.87 24.72
CA LEU A 14 -15.35 -13.70 25.06
C LEU A 14 -14.39 -13.00 26.01
N LEU A 15 -14.49 -11.68 26.19
CA LEU A 15 -13.57 -10.89 27.00
C LEU A 15 -13.49 -11.38 28.45
N LYS A 16 -14.64 -11.70 29.06
CA LYS A 16 -14.68 -12.16 30.45
C LYS A 16 -13.91 -13.48 30.66
N VAL A 17 -13.89 -14.34 29.64
CA VAL A 17 -13.22 -15.64 29.69
C VAL A 17 -11.73 -15.52 29.37
N ILE A 18 -11.35 -14.57 28.51
CA ILE A 18 -9.94 -14.27 28.21
C ILE A 18 -9.27 -13.57 29.39
N GLU A 19 -10.01 -12.71 30.10
CA GLU A 19 -9.52 -11.96 31.26
C GLU A 19 -9.33 -12.84 32.51
N GLU A 20 -10.25 -13.77 32.76
CA GLU A 20 -10.17 -14.72 33.87
C GLU A 20 -10.29 -16.16 33.32
N PRO A 21 -9.22 -16.70 32.70
CA PRO A 21 -9.25 -18.05 32.17
C PRO A 21 -9.44 -19.06 33.31
N PRO A 22 -10.24 -20.13 33.10
CA PRO A 22 -10.34 -21.21 34.07
C PRO A 22 -8.95 -21.83 34.38
N PRO A 23 -8.73 -22.37 35.59
CA PRO A 23 -7.46 -22.99 35.93
C PRO A 23 -7.07 -24.09 34.94
N ASN A 24 -5.78 -24.16 34.60
CA ASN A 24 -5.19 -25.07 33.60
C ASN A 24 -5.68 -24.87 32.15
N THR A 25 -6.11 -23.66 31.78
CA THR A 25 -6.54 -23.36 30.42
C THR A 25 -5.55 -22.45 29.70
N LEU A 26 -5.12 -22.85 28.50
CA LEU A 26 -4.32 -22.02 27.60
C LEU A 26 -5.17 -21.61 26.39
N PHE A 27 -5.28 -20.30 26.16
CA PHE A 27 -5.89 -19.76 24.95
C PHE A 27 -4.82 -19.45 23.91
N ILE A 28 -4.87 -20.16 22.78
CA ILE A 28 -4.05 -19.84 21.60
C ILE A 28 -4.95 -19.20 20.57
N LEU A 29 -4.68 -17.96 20.22
CA LEU A 29 -5.35 -17.22 19.15
C LEU A 29 -4.37 -17.11 17.98
N VAL A 30 -4.79 -17.56 16.80
CA VAL A 30 -3.97 -17.49 15.58
C VAL A 30 -4.67 -16.56 14.61
N ALA A 31 -4.00 -15.47 14.25
CA ALA A 31 -4.53 -14.40 13.41
C ALA A 31 -3.57 -14.11 12.25
N GLU A 32 -4.09 -13.68 11.12
CA GLU A 32 -3.27 -13.29 9.96
C GLU A 32 -2.90 -11.81 9.98
N SER A 33 -3.74 -10.98 10.59
CA SER A 33 -3.53 -9.53 10.68
C SER A 33 -3.79 -9.02 12.09
N GLU A 34 -2.75 -8.49 12.72
CA GLU A 34 -2.81 -7.85 14.04
C GLU A 34 -3.76 -6.64 14.04
N GLU A 35 -3.72 -5.83 12.98
CA GLU A 35 -4.48 -4.58 12.86
C GLU A 35 -6.00 -4.77 12.90
N GLN A 36 -6.47 -5.97 12.50
CA GLN A 36 -7.88 -6.30 12.44
C GLN A 36 -8.42 -6.92 13.74
N ILE A 37 -7.54 -7.24 14.69
CA ILE A 37 -7.94 -7.76 16.00
C ILE A 37 -8.44 -6.59 16.86
N LEU A 38 -9.54 -6.81 17.57
CA LEU A 38 -10.05 -5.82 18.52
C LEU A 38 -9.00 -5.49 19.58
N GLN A 39 -8.77 -4.20 19.82
CA GLN A 39 -7.87 -3.69 20.86
C GLN A 39 -8.18 -4.28 22.26
N THR A 40 -9.46 -4.57 22.54
CA THR A 40 -9.88 -5.17 23.81
C THR A 40 -9.38 -6.61 24.01
N ILE A 41 -9.17 -7.35 22.93
CA ILE A 41 -8.56 -8.69 22.95
C ILE A 41 -7.04 -8.54 23.04
N LEU A 42 -6.44 -7.70 22.19
CA LEU A 42 -4.99 -7.47 22.18
C LEU A 42 -4.46 -7.03 23.56
N SER A 43 -5.17 -6.15 24.26
CA SER A 43 -4.77 -5.64 25.58
C SER A 43 -4.76 -6.71 26.69
N ARG A 44 -5.35 -7.89 26.44
CA ARG A 44 -5.51 -8.99 27.43
C ARG A 44 -4.78 -10.26 27.01
N THR A 45 -4.08 -10.24 25.89
CA THR A 45 -3.38 -11.40 25.33
C THR A 45 -1.91 -11.08 25.13
N GLN A 46 -1.06 -12.09 25.24
CA GLN A 46 0.34 -11.95 24.88
C GLN A 46 0.51 -12.17 23.38
N LEU A 47 1.01 -11.15 22.68
CA LEU A 47 1.34 -11.25 21.28
C LEU A 47 2.69 -11.95 21.10
N VAL A 48 2.69 -13.04 20.34
CA VAL A 48 3.91 -13.75 19.92
C VAL A 48 4.00 -13.62 18.40
N LYS A 49 4.92 -12.79 17.92
CA LYS A 49 5.20 -12.64 16.48
C LYS A 49 6.11 -13.78 16.04
N VAL A 50 5.63 -14.63 15.15
CA VAL A 50 6.46 -15.63 14.49
C VAL A 50 7.17 -14.93 13.32
N PRO A 51 8.51 -14.82 13.34
CA PRO A 51 9.23 -14.19 12.24
C PRO A 51 9.08 -15.03 10.96
N LEU A 52 9.14 -14.37 9.81
CA LEU A 52 9.29 -15.05 8.52
C LEU A 52 10.61 -15.81 8.51
N LEU A 53 10.62 -16.96 7.84
CA LEU A 53 11.83 -17.76 7.70
C LEU A 53 12.82 -17.05 6.78
N LEU A 54 14.11 -17.17 7.06
CA LEU A 54 15.13 -16.67 6.16
C LEU A 54 15.15 -17.51 4.88
N THR A 55 15.47 -16.89 3.76
CA THR A 55 15.60 -17.57 2.46
C THR A 55 16.57 -18.75 2.54
N GLU A 56 17.67 -18.59 3.29
CA GLU A 56 18.68 -19.63 3.51
C GLU A 56 18.15 -20.82 4.31
N GLU A 57 17.28 -20.57 5.30
CA GLU A 57 16.65 -21.62 6.12
C GLU A 57 15.62 -22.41 5.30
N ILE A 58 14.88 -21.73 4.41
CA ILE A 58 13.97 -22.39 3.46
C ILE A 58 14.78 -23.23 2.47
N GLU A 59 15.83 -22.67 1.86
CA GLU A 59 16.70 -23.38 0.92
C GLU A 59 17.26 -24.67 1.53
N GLN A 60 17.88 -24.59 2.71
CA GLN A 60 18.40 -25.78 3.42
C GLN A 60 17.29 -26.79 3.72
N SER A 61 16.14 -26.32 4.21
CA SER A 61 15.00 -27.20 4.53
C SER A 61 14.47 -27.93 3.29
N LEU A 62 14.42 -27.26 2.13
CA LEU A 62 14.00 -27.88 0.87
C LEU A 62 15.01 -28.92 0.37
N ILE A 63 16.31 -28.67 0.53
CA ILE A 63 17.36 -29.63 0.16
C ILE A 63 17.30 -30.86 1.08
N GLU A 64 17.27 -30.65 2.40
CA GLU A 64 17.37 -31.73 3.39
C GLU A 64 16.08 -32.55 3.50
N ARG A 65 14.91 -31.91 3.52
CA ARG A 65 13.63 -32.58 3.78
C ARG A 65 12.94 -33.06 2.51
N ASN A 66 13.12 -32.33 1.41
CA ASN A 66 12.42 -32.60 0.14
C ASN A 66 13.36 -33.15 -0.94
N SER A 67 14.66 -33.33 -0.65
CA SER A 67 15.67 -33.83 -1.62
C SER A 67 15.68 -33.03 -2.92
N THR A 68 15.41 -31.72 -2.83
CA THR A 68 15.33 -30.83 -3.99
C THR A 68 16.76 -30.46 -4.46
N PRO A 69 17.03 -30.41 -5.78
CA PRO A 69 18.30 -29.91 -6.31
C PRO A 69 18.60 -28.49 -5.82
N VAL A 70 19.86 -28.22 -5.47
CA VAL A 70 20.30 -26.94 -4.87
C VAL A 70 19.85 -25.72 -5.69
N GLU A 71 19.96 -25.80 -7.02
CA GLU A 71 19.58 -24.70 -7.91
C GLU A 71 18.07 -24.40 -7.86
N GLN A 72 17.22 -25.43 -7.84
CA GLN A 72 15.78 -25.28 -7.72
C GLN A 72 15.36 -24.82 -6.31
N ALA A 73 15.98 -25.37 -5.27
CA ALA A 73 15.72 -24.96 -3.88
C ALA A 73 16.00 -23.48 -3.68
N ARG A 74 17.11 -22.97 -4.23
CA ARG A 74 17.50 -21.56 -4.17
C ARG A 74 16.50 -20.65 -4.91
N GLN A 75 16.09 -21.05 -6.12
CA GLN A 75 15.11 -20.30 -6.90
C GLN A 75 13.77 -20.21 -6.16
N VAL A 76 13.25 -21.35 -5.68
CA VAL A 76 11.98 -21.40 -4.97
C VAL A 76 12.04 -20.64 -3.65
N ALA A 77 13.10 -20.80 -2.86
CA ALA A 77 13.27 -20.07 -1.61
C ALA A 77 13.26 -18.54 -1.81
N GLY A 78 13.85 -18.05 -2.91
CA GLY A 78 13.83 -16.63 -3.25
C GLY A 78 12.44 -16.07 -3.55
N ILE A 79 11.55 -16.87 -4.15
CA ILE A 79 10.20 -16.45 -4.56
C ILE A 79 9.16 -16.69 -3.45
N SER A 80 9.50 -17.49 -2.44
CA SER A 80 8.56 -17.90 -1.38
C SER A 80 8.36 -16.87 -0.27
N GLU A 81 9.10 -15.76 -0.30
CA GLU A 81 8.96 -14.62 0.65
C GLU A 81 8.89 -15.04 2.14
N GLY A 82 9.70 -16.03 2.54
CA GLY A 82 9.73 -16.51 3.92
C GLY A 82 8.60 -17.47 4.32
N ASN A 83 7.72 -17.86 3.39
CA ASN A 83 6.66 -18.83 3.58
C ASN A 83 7.05 -20.22 3.07
N TYR A 84 7.38 -21.15 3.98
CA TYR A 84 7.75 -22.52 3.63
C TYR A 84 6.62 -23.32 2.95
N HIS A 85 5.35 -23.03 3.29
CA HIS A 85 4.23 -23.71 2.65
C HIS A 85 4.10 -23.31 1.18
N GLU A 86 4.25 -22.02 0.88
CA GLU A 86 4.32 -21.50 -0.49
C GLU A 86 5.49 -22.15 -1.25
N ALA A 87 6.65 -22.28 -0.60
CA ALA A 87 7.82 -22.95 -1.18
C ALA A 87 7.54 -24.39 -1.60
N LEU A 88 6.82 -25.16 -0.77
CA LEU A 88 6.42 -26.52 -1.10
C LEU A 88 5.43 -26.59 -2.27
N GLN A 89 4.48 -25.66 -2.34
CA GLN A 89 3.56 -25.57 -3.49
C GLN A 89 4.31 -25.23 -4.78
N LEU A 90 5.23 -24.26 -4.72
CA LEU A 90 6.06 -23.88 -5.86
C LEU A 90 6.93 -25.05 -6.34
N LEU A 91 7.46 -25.88 -5.45
CA LEU A 91 8.20 -27.09 -5.84
C LEU A 91 7.33 -28.14 -6.53
N GLN A 92 6.08 -28.32 -6.08
CA GLN A 92 5.14 -29.22 -6.76
C GLN A 92 4.80 -28.77 -8.18
N HIS A 93 5.00 -27.49 -8.48
CA HIS A 93 4.78 -26.90 -9.79
C HIS A 93 6.06 -26.44 -10.50
N ALA A 94 7.24 -26.76 -9.96
CA ALA A 94 8.54 -26.36 -10.51
C ALA A 94 8.92 -27.09 -11.82
N GLU A 95 8.13 -28.08 -12.23
CA GLU A 95 8.20 -28.68 -13.57
C GLU A 95 7.68 -27.74 -14.68
N GLU A 96 7.01 -26.63 -14.33
CA GLU A 96 6.54 -25.64 -15.29
C GLU A 96 7.69 -24.68 -15.65
N ASP A 97 8.16 -24.74 -16.90
CA ASP A 97 9.25 -23.94 -17.45
C ASP A 97 8.87 -22.45 -17.57
N TRP A 98 8.75 -21.75 -16.44
CA TRP A 98 8.45 -20.32 -16.42
C TRP A 98 9.51 -19.49 -17.12
N GLN A 99 10.76 -19.91 -17.07
CA GLN A 99 11.85 -19.23 -17.76
C GLN A 99 11.71 -19.35 -19.27
N GLY A 100 11.38 -20.54 -19.77
CA GLY A 100 11.04 -20.77 -21.18
C GLY A 100 9.84 -19.94 -21.62
N ILE A 101 8.76 -19.95 -20.85
CA ILE A 101 7.54 -19.19 -21.16
C ILE A 101 7.81 -17.68 -21.16
N LEU A 102 8.55 -17.16 -20.18
CA LEU A 102 8.94 -15.74 -20.14
C LEU A 102 9.86 -15.36 -21.30
N ARG A 103 10.83 -16.22 -21.63
CA ARG A 103 11.77 -15.99 -22.73
C ARG A 103 11.07 -16.03 -24.08
N ASP A 104 10.18 -16.99 -24.28
CA ASP A 104 9.41 -17.14 -25.49
C ASP A 104 8.42 -15.98 -25.64
N TRP A 105 7.87 -15.48 -24.53
CA TRP A 105 7.11 -14.23 -24.51
C TRP A 105 7.95 -13.03 -24.90
N LEU A 106 9.09 -12.77 -24.24
CA LEU A 106 9.98 -11.65 -24.59
C LEU A 106 10.35 -11.68 -26.08
N ASN A 107 10.64 -12.86 -26.62
CA ASN A 107 10.90 -13.04 -28.05
C ASN A 107 9.66 -12.77 -28.92
N ALA A 108 8.47 -13.24 -28.52
CA ALA A 108 7.22 -13.02 -29.24
C ALA A 108 6.87 -11.53 -29.30
N THR A 109 6.97 -10.82 -28.18
CA THR A 109 6.68 -9.38 -28.06
C THR A 109 7.66 -8.55 -28.89
N LEU A 110 8.94 -8.92 -28.91
CA LEU A 110 9.99 -8.20 -29.65
C LEU A 110 10.05 -8.55 -31.15
N LYS A 111 9.63 -9.75 -31.57
CA LYS A 111 9.86 -10.24 -32.96
C LYS A 111 8.61 -10.54 -33.77
N ALA A 112 7.47 -10.89 -33.16
CA ALA A 112 6.38 -11.58 -33.86
C ALA A 112 5.06 -10.81 -33.97
N GLY A 113 4.98 -9.60 -33.42
CA GLY A 113 3.82 -8.71 -33.59
C GLY A 113 2.53 -9.20 -32.90
N PRO A 114 1.36 -8.59 -33.21
CA PRO A 114 0.11 -8.79 -32.46
C PRO A 114 -0.41 -10.24 -32.44
N ALA A 115 -0.15 -11.04 -33.48
CA ALA A 115 -0.61 -12.42 -33.55
C ALA A 115 0.06 -13.34 -32.51
N ALA A 116 1.29 -13.05 -32.12
CA ALA A 116 1.99 -13.78 -31.08
C ALA A 116 1.53 -13.37 -29.66
N GLN A 117 1.04 -12.13 -29.50
CA GLN A 117 0.45 -11.66 -28.25
C GLN A 117 -0.85 -12.39 -27.89
N VAL A 118 -1.69 -12.71 -28.89
CA VAL A 118 -2.95 -13.44 -28.67
C VAL A 118 -2.72 -14.85 -28.12
N LYS A 119 -1.75 -15.61 -28.66
CA LYS A 119 -1.41 -16.94 -28.15
C LYS A 119 -0.92 -16.91 -26.70
N TRP A 120 -0.24 -15.83 -26.33
CA TRP A 120 0.29 -15.67 -24.99
C TRP A 120 -0.79 -15.34 -23.95
N VAL A 121 -1.84 -14.60 -24.33
CA VAL A 121 -2.99 -14.36 -23.45
C VAL A 121 -3.59 -15.68 -22.97
N ASP A 122 -3.74 -16.66 -23.87
CA ASP A 122 -4.25 -17.99 -23.52
C ASP A 122 -3.30 -18.77 -22.60
N GLU A 123 -1.99 -18.61 -22.76
CA GLU A 123 -1.00 -19.26 -21.90
C GLU A 123 -1.00 -18.64 -20.50
N ILE A 124 -0.91 -17.32 -20.39
CA ILE A 124 -0.99 -16.61 -19.10
C ILE A 124 -2.29 -16.90 -18.37
N ALA A 125 -3.41 -16.97 -19.11
CA ALA A 125 -4.68 -17.32 -18.51
C ALA A 125 -4.65 -18.70 -17.83
N LYS A 126 -3.99 -19.69 -18.46
CA LYS A 126 -3.82 -21.02 -17.86
C LYS A 126 -2.96 -20.98 -16.61
N ILE A 127 -1.87 -20.20 -16.64
CA ILE A 127 -0.96 -20.03 -15.50
C ILE A 127 -1.69 -19.40 -14.32
N LEU A 128 -2.29 -18.23 -14.54
CA LEU A 128 -3.03 -17.50 -13.51
C LEU A 128 -4.20 -18.33 -12.97
N SER A 129 -4.86 -19.12 -13.82
CA SER A 129 -5.92 -20.04 -13.38
C SER A 129 -5.41 -21.18 -12.50
N ARG A 130 -4.18 -21.68 -12.68
CA ARG A 130 -3.58 -22.71 -11.82
C ARG A 130 -3.30 -22.16 -10.41
N TYR A 131 -2.88 -20.90 -10.31
CA TYR A 131 -2.57 -20.23 -9.04
C TYR A 131 -3.71 -19.31 -8.57
N GLN A 132 -4.95 -19.57 -8.98
CA GLN A 132 -6.10 -18.73 -8.65
C GLN A 132 -6.37 -18.60 -7.13
N ASP A 133 -5.87 -19.53 -6.31
CA ASP A 133 -6.04 -19.48 -4.86
C ASP A 133 -5.04 -18.55 -4.17
N LYS A 134 -3.97 -18.13 -4.86
CA LYS A 134 -3.00 -17.18 -4.33
C LYS A 134 -3.67 -15.84 -4.06
N LYS A 135 -3.46 -15.26 -2.87
CA LYS A 135 -4.14 -14.03 -2.42
C LYS A 135 -4.07 -12.88 -3.42
N SER A 136 -2.93 -12.72 -4.11
CA SER A 136 -2.69 -11.69 -5.12
C SER A 136 -3.50 -11.89 -6.41
N ILE A 137 -3.90 -13.13 -6.72
CA ILE A 137 -4.62 -13.50 -7.95
C ILE A 137 -6.11 -13.69 -7.66
N LYS A 138 -6.46 -14.30 -6.53
CA LYS A 138 -7.81 -14.77 -6.16
C LYS A 138 -8.93 -13.78 -6.40
N PHE A 139 -8.73 -12.52 -6.00
CA PHE A 139 -9.76 -11.49 -6.12
C PHE A 139 -9.74 -10.76 -7.46
N ALA A 140 -8.56 -10.61 -8.07
CA ALA A 140 -8.39 -9.93 -9.34
C ALA A 140 -8.74 -10.84 -10.53
N TRP A 141 -8.47 -12.14 -10.45
CA TRP A 141 -8.61 -13.08 -11.55
C TRP A 141 -10.02 -13.16 -12.13
N PRO A 142 -11.10 -13.24 -11.33
CA PRO A 142 -12.46 -13.19 -11.87
C PRO A 142 -12.76 -11.89 -12.65
N LEU A 143 -12.05 -10.81 -12.36
CA LEU A 143 -12.21 -9.52 -13.02
C LEU A 143 -11.45 -9.42 -14.35
N LEU A 144 -10.34 -10.15 -14.47
CA LEU A 144 -9.38 -10.00 -15.56
C LEU A 144 -9.45 -11.15 -16.59
N LYS A 145 -9.85 -12.36 -16.19
CA LYS A 145 -9.75 -13.58 -17.00
C LYS A 145 -10.32 -13.47 -18.42
N ASP A 146 -11.42 -12.76 -18.60
CA ASP A 146 -12.12 -12.60 -19.89
C ASP A 146 -11.70 -11.30 -20.61
N ARG A 147 -10.72 -10.57 -20.07
CA ARG A 147 -10.31 -9.23 -20.54
C ARG A 147 -8.80 -9.01 -20.54
N LEU A 148 -8.00 -10.07 -20.43
CA LEU A 148 -6.54 -10.01 -20.43
C LEU A 148 -5.95 -9.29 -21.66
N GLU A 149 -6.61 -9.40 -22.81
CA GLU A 149 -6.27 -8.68 -24.05
C GLU A 149 -6.35 -7.14 -23.90
N ASN A 150 -7.13 -6.65 -22.94
CA ASN A 150 -7.30 -5.23 -22.62
C ASN A 150 -6.50 -4.82 -21.37
N CYS A 151 -5.50 -5.62 -21.00
CA CYS A 151 -4.58 -5.32 -19.92
C CYS A 151 -3.19 -4.94 -20.44
N GLN A 152 -2.52 -4.06 -19.71
CA GLN A 152 -1.09 -3.90 -19.77
C GLN A 152 -0.41 -4.90 -18.82
N CYS A 153 0.80 -5.30 -19.17
CA CYS A 153 1.64 -6.18 -18.36
C CYS A 153 3.01 -5.55 -18.24
N ILE A 154 3.47 -5.34 -17.02
CA ILE A 154 4.77 -4.78 -16.69
C ILE A 154 5.56 -5.81 -15.92
N ILE A 155 6.81 -6.01 -16.34
CA ILE A 155 7.70 -7.01 -15.76
C ILE A 155 8.90 -6.29 -15.17
N SER A 156 9.16 -6.54 -13.90
CA SER A 156 10.39 -6.13 -13.21
C SER A 156 11.26 -7.35 -12.89
N GLY A 157 12.44 -7.12 -12.32
CA GLY A 157 13.32 -8.21 -11.85
C GLY A 157 12.74 -9.00 -10.67
N SER A 158 11.71 -8.48 -10.00
CA SER A 158 11.13 -9.07 -8.78
C SER A 158 9.64 -9.41 -8.89
N SER A 159 8.91 -8.83 -9.84
CA SER A 159 7.45 -9.01 -9.93
C SER A 159 6.91 -8.77 -11.34
N ILE A 160 5.72 -9.31 -11.60
CA ILE A 160 4.92 -9.05 -12.79
C ILE A 160 3.62 -8.39 -12.33
N GLU A 161 3.27 -7.27 -12.94
CA GLU A 161 2.03 -6.54 -12.67
C GLU A 161 1.17 -6.52 -13.93
N ILE A 162 -0.08 -6.97 -13.80
CA ILE A 162 -1.07 -6.97 -14.88
C ILE A 162 -2.22 -6.07 -14.45
N GLU A 163 -2.45 -5.01 -15.21
CA GLU A 163 -3.49 -4.01 -14.93
C GLU A 163 -4.35 -3.78 -16.18
N PRO A 164 -5.68 -3.67 -16.07
CA PRO A 164 -6.52 -3.29 -17.20
C PRO A 164 -6.25 -1.82 -17.61
N TYR A 165 -6.16 -1.54 -18.92
CA TYR A 165 -6.06 -0.15 -19.41
C TYR A 165 -7.25 0.71 -18.98
N VAL A 166 -8.40 0.07 -18.79
CA VAL A 166 -9.60 0.71 -18.25
C VAL A 166 -10.24 -0.20 -17.21
N ALA A 167 -10.42 0.32 -16.01
CA ALA A 167 -11.05 -0.41 -14.91
C ALA A 167 -12.42 -0.99 -15.36
N PRO A 168 -12.68 -2.29 -15.13
CA PRO A 168 -13.90 -2.96 -15.56
C PRO A 168 -15.07 -2.64 -14.62
N LEU A 169 -15.40 -1.35 -14.49
CA LEU A 169 -16.43 -0.84 -13.57
C LEU A 169 -17.83 -1.38 -13.85
N ASP A 170 -18.07 -1.86 -15.07
CA ASP A 170 -19.31 -2.49 -15.50
C ASP A 170 -19.60 -3.83 -14.78
N MET A 171 -18.57 -4.49 -14.28
CA MET A 171 -18.69 -5.73 -13.49
C MET A 171 -19.26 -5.46 -12.09
N PHE A 172 -19.08 -4.25 -11.57
CA PHE A 172 -19.60 -3.85 -10.27
C PHE A 172 -21.02 -3.34 -10.46
N GLY A 173 -21.99 -4.27 -10.46
CA GLY A 173 -23.39 -3.96 -10.77
C GLY A 173 -24.00 -2.85 -9.89
N SER A 174 -23.62 -2.77 -8.61
CA SER A 174 -24.06 -1.70 -7.69
C SER A 174 -23.54 -0.32 -8.11
N TYR A 175 -22.35 -0.25 -8.73
CA TYR A 175 -21.78 0.96 -9.28
C TYR A 175 -22.37 1.27 -10.65
N TRP A 176 -22.33 0.30 -11.57
CA TRP A 176 -22.68 0.51 -12.99
C TRP A 176 -24.17 0.77 -13.21
N LYS A 177 -25.04 0.09 -12.45
CA LYS A 177 -26.50 0.21 -12.58
C LYS A 177 -27.08 1.33 -11.72
N ALA A 178 -26.27 2.03 -10.93
CA ALA A 178 -26.76 3.12 -10.10
C ALA A 178 -27.27 4.28 -10.97
N HIS A 179 -28.56 4.62 -10.83
CA HIS A 179 -29.18 5.74 -11.53
C HIS A 179 -28.56 7.09 -11.14
N GLN A 180 -28.12 7.22 -9.90
CA GLN A 180 -27.45 8.40 -9.38
C GLN A 180 -26.19 7.98 -8.63
N ARG A 181 -25.09 8.66 -8.93
CA ARG A 181 -23.78 8.46 -8.31
C ARG A 181 -23.28 9.82 -7.84
N ILE A 182 -22.95 9.92 -6.55
CA ILE A 182 -22.42 11.15 -5.96
C ILE A 182 -20.94 10.91 -5.67
N PHE A 183 -20.09 11.72 -6.29
CA PHE A 183 -18.65 11.72 -6.06
C PHE A 183 -18.31 12.98 -5.29
N MET A 184 -17.64 12.83 -4.16
CA MET A 184 -17.16 13.95 -3.35
C MET A 184 -15.66 13.81 -3.25
N SER A 185 -14.92 14.86 -3.62
CA SER A 185 -13.49 14.94 -3.40
C SER A 185 -13.14 16.31 -2.84
N ALA A 186 -12.21 16.34 -1.89
CA ALA A 186 -11.64 17.59 -1.37
C ALA A 186 -10.69 18.25 -2.37
N THR A 187 -10.19 17.49 -3.35
CA THR A 187 -9.32 17.94 -4.43
C THR A 187 -9.68 17.19 -5.72
N VAL A 188 -10.09 17.90 -6.77
CA VAL A 188 -10.24 17.32 -8.11
C VAL A 188 -9.05 17.81 -8.90
N THR A 189 -7.99 17.00 -8.94
CA THR A 189 -6.73 17.37 -9.59
C THR A 189 -6.59 16.78 -10.99
N ASP A 190 -7.31 15.70 -11.30
CA ASP A 190 -7.22 15.02 -12.60
C ASP A 190 -8.59 14.67 -13.20
N ASP A 191 -9.00 15.45 -14.20
CA ASP A 191 -10.18 15.20 -15.02
C ASP A 191 -10.07 13.86 -15.77
N ALA A 192 -8.86 13.45 -16.16
CA ALA A 192 -8.65 12.22 -16.90
C ALA A 192 -8.98 10.99 -16.04
N PHE A 193 -8.62 11.00 -14.75
CA PHE A 193 -9.02 9.95 -13.81
C PHE A 193 -10.55 9.90 -13.63
N LEU A 194 -11.23 11.05 -13.49
CA LEU A 194 -12.69 11.07 -13.39
C LEU A 194 -13.38 10.51 -14.65
N ILE A 195 -12.88 10.84 -15.84
CA ILE A 195 -13.47 10.37 -17.10
C ILE A 195 -13.10 8.90 -17.37
N LYS A 196 -11.82 8.54 -17.31
CA LYS A 196 -11.34 7.20 -17.69
C LYS A 196 -11.43 6.20 -16.54
N GLY A 197 -10.97 6.61 -15.36
CA GLY A 197 -10.95 5.79 -14.15
C GLY A 197 -12.36 5.54 -13.62
N LEU A 198 -13.15 6.60 -13.43
CA LEU A 198 -14.51 6.49 -12.86
C LEU A 198 -15.64 6.43 -13.92
N ARG A 199 -15.33 6.57 -15.22
CA ARG A 199 -16.34 6.56 -16.30
C ARG A 199 -17.42 7.63 -16.09
N LEU A 200 -17.02 8.82 -15.66
CA LEU A 200 -17.93 9.97 -15.58
C LEU A 200 -18.12 10.61 -16.95
N ALA A 201 -19.33 11.13 -17.19
CA ALA A 201 -19.57 11.94 -18.37
C ALA A 201 -18.79 13.25 -18.24
N PRO A 202 -18.12 13.73 -19.32
CA PRO A 202 -17.36 14.99 -19.27
C PRO A 202 -18.18 16.17 -18.72
N ASN A 203 -19.47 16.23 -19.03
CA ASN A 203 -20.37 17.28 -18.52
C ASN A 203 -20.50 17.30 -16.99
N THR A 204 -20.33 16.16 -16.30
CA THR A 204 -20.35 16.10 -14.84
C THR A 204 -19.16 16.84 -14.22
N ILE A 205 -18.04 16.92 -14.95
CA ILE A 205 -16.81 17.59 -14.51
C ILE A 205 -16.89 19.08 -14.84
N VAL A 206 -17.43 19.43 -16.02
CA VAL A 206 -17.59 20.83 -16.45
C VAL A 206 -18.69 21.55 -15.66
N SER A 207 -19.64 20.82 -15.07
CA SER A 207 -20.76 21.39 -14.31
C SER A 207 -20.99 20.66 -12.98
N PRO A 208 -20.04 20.76 -12.02
CA PRO A 208 -20.18 20.12 -10.72
C PRO A 208 -21.23 20.85 -9.87
N LEU A 209 -21.80 20.12 -8.92
CA LEU A 209 -22.65 20.73 -7.88
C LEU A 209 -21.76 21.53 -6.92
N THR A 210 -21.86 22.85 -6.97
CA THR A 210 -21.09 23.75 -6.09
C THR A 210 -21.97 24.34 -5.00
N TYR A 211 -21.48 24.41 -3.76
CA TYR A 211 -22.16 25.11 -2.67
C TYR A 211 -21.66 26.56 -2.57
N ALA A 212 -22.46 27.51 -3.06
CA ALA A 212 -22.06 28.93 -3.14
C ALA A 212 -21.75 29.62 -1.79
N LYS A 213 -22.04 28.98 -0.64
CA LYS A 213 -21.72 29.50 0.70
C LYS A 213 -20.52 28.80 1.35
N GLU A 214 -19.77 28.00 0.60
CA GLU A 214 -18.49 27.48 1.08
C GLU A 214 -17.57 28.66 1.44
N LYS A 215 -17.30 28.80 2.74
CA LYS A 215 -16.22 29.67 3.20
C LYS A 215 -14.93 28.88 3.04
N TRP A 216 -14.16 29.25 2.03
CA TRP A 216 -12.77 28.82 1.91
C TRP A 216 -12.06 29.09 3.25
N SER A 217 -11.47 28.04 3.85
CA SER A 217 -10.74 28.13 5.12
C SER A 217 -9.26 28.39 4.84
N GLY A 218 -8.83 29.64 4.99
CA GLY A 218 -7.43 30.05 5.10
C GLY A 218 -6.64 30.28 3.80
N GLU A 219 -5.67 31.18 3.85
CA GLU A 219 -4.64 31.35 2.82
C GLU A 219 -3.61 30.22 2.95
N LYS A 220 -3.22 29.62 1.83
CA LYS A 220 -2.20 28.57 1.77
C LYS A 220 -0.99 29.12 1.03
N MET A 221 0.20 28.96 1.61
CA MET A 221 1.46 29.36 1.01
C MET A 221 2.35 28.13 0.89
N ILE A 222 2.89 27.90 -0.31
CA ILE A 222 3.91 26.88 -0.56
C ILE A 222 5.26 27.58 -0.57
N LEU A 223 6.20 27.09 0.25
CA LEU A 223 7.58 27.56 0.28
C LEU A 223 8.49 26.43 -0.16
N ILE A 224 9.47 26.74 -1.00
CA ILE A 224 10.54 25.82 -1.42
C ILE A 224 11.86 26.44 -0.96
N PRO A 225 12.31 26.18 0.29
CA PRO A 225 13.39 26.93 0.91
C PRO A 225 14.70 26.92 0.12
N SER A 226 15.04 25.78 -0.50
CA SER A 226 16.24 25.62 -1.32
C SER A 226 16.26 26.47 -2.59
N LEU A 227 15.10 26.95 -3.07
CA LEU A 227 15.02 27.91 -4.19
C LEU A 227 15.08 29.36 -3.70
N MET A 228 14.89 29.60 -2.40
CA MET A 228 14.94 30.92 -1.80
C MET A 228 16.36 31.29 -1.38
N ASP A 229 17.08 30.33 -0.78
CA ASP A 229 18.46 30.48 -0.35
C ASP A 229 19.14 29.10 -0.25
N ASP A 230 20.36 28.99 -0.78
CA ASP A 230 21.13 27.73 -0.81
C ASP A 230 21.48 27.20 0.60
N SER A 231 21.50 28.07 1.62
CA SER A 231 21.74 27.66 3.01
C SER A 231 20.55 26.95 3.67
N LEU A 232 19.36 27.03 3.07
CA LEU A 232 18.14 26.39 3.55
C LEU A 232 17.99 24.97 2.99
N ASP A 233 19.03 24.16 3.21
CA ASP A 233 19.04 22.76 2.82
C ASP A 233 18.14 21.89 3.71
N ARG A 234 17.91 20.63 3.29
CA ARG A 234 17.09 19.67 4.05
C ARG A 234 17.54 19.57 5.51
N GLY A 235 18.84 19.47 5.76
CA GLY A 235 19.38 19.32 7.11
C GLY A 235 19.01 20.48 8.02
N THR A 236 19.11 21.71 7.51
CA THR A 236 18.75 22.93 8.21
C THR A 236 17.25 23.00 8.51
N ILE A 237 16.42 22.65 7.53
CA ILE A 237 14.95 22.64 7.66
C ILE A 237 14.49 21.57 8.67
N VAL A 238 14.97 20.34 8.54
CA VAL A 238 14.65 19.23 9.47
C VAL A 238 15.09 19.56 10.88
N LYS A 239 16.28 20.15 11.06
CA LYS A 239 16.75 20.62 12.36
C LYS A 239 15.84 21.69 12.95
N PHE A 240 15.45 22.69 12.14
CA PHE A 240 14.63 23.79 12.62
C PHE A 240 13.24 23.33 13.07
N PHE A 241 12.56 22.54 12.24
CA PHE A 241 11.19 22.09 12.53
C PHE A 241 11.12 20.89 13.47
N GLY A 242 12.14 20.03 13.48
CA GLY A 242 12.22 18.86 14.35
C GLY A 242 12.47 19.21 15.82
N ASN A 243 13.20 20.29 16.08
CA ASN A 243 13.46 20.78 17.43
C ASN A 243 12.18 21.16 18.19
N ALA A 244 12.24 21.05 19.52
CA ALA A 244 11.16 21.44 20.41
C ALA A 244 10.95 22.98 20.38
N TRP A 245 9.69 23.41 20.24
CA TRP A 245 9.28 24.82 20.29
C TRP A 245 8.43 25.03 21.55
N PRO A 246 9.03 25.51 22.67
CA PRO A 246 8.40 25.48 23.99
C PRO A 246 7.18 26.41 24.19
N LYS A 247 6.72 27.12 23.15
CA LYS A 247 5.58 28.06 23.18
C LYS A 247 4.83 28.14 21.84
N SER A 248 4.50 27.00 21.25
CA SER A 248 3.69 26.96 20.04
C SER A 248 2.20 26.88 20.35
N ASP A 249 1.41 27.79 19.76
CA ASP A 249 -0.05 27.76 19.80
C ASP A 249 -0.66 26.88 18.68
N PHE A 250 0.21 26.24 17.89
CA PHE A 250 -0.16 25.40 16.76
C PHE A 250 0.82 24.23 16.55
N GLY A 251 0.31 23.13 16.02
CA GLY A 251 1.09 21.95 15.70
C GLY A 251 1.85 22.04 14.38
N ARG A 252 2.91 21.26 14.30
CA ARG A 252 3.79 21.11 13.14
C ARG A 252 3.81 19.64 12.77
N VAL A 253 3.50 19.33 11.51
CA VAL A 253 3.48 17.95 11.01
C VAL A 253 4.46 17.83 9.85
N ALA A 254 5.22 16.73 9.83
CA ALA A 254 6.11 16.38 8.73
C ALA A 254 5.68 15.06 8.10
N LEU A 255 5.52 15.04 6.78
CA LEU A 255 5.27 13.83 6.00
C LEU A 255 6.60 13.37 5.41
N VAL A 256 7.01 12.15 5.75
CA VAL A 256 8.30 11.58 5.36
C VAL A 256 8.07 10.27 4.60
N ASN A 257 8.86 10.05 3.55
CA ASN A 257 8.74 8.89 2.65
C ASN A 257 9.33 7.56 3.17
N SER A 258 10.01 7.55 4.33
CA SER A 258 10.56 6.32 4.89
C SER A 258 10.91 6.46 6.38
N PHE A 259 10.92 5.31 7.08
CA PHE A 259 11.40 5.24 8.46
C PHE A 259 12.90 5.52 8.58
N ASN A 260 13.66 5.39 7.49
CA ASN A 260 15.06 5.75 7.50
C ASN A 260 15.23 7.26 7.52
N ASN A 261 14.47 8.00 6.72
CA ASN A 261 14.52 9.47 6.66
C ASN A 261 13.92 10.12 7.91
N SER A 262 13.02 9.44 8.62
CA SER A 262 12.47 9.93 9.89
C SER A 262 13.47 9.90 11.05
N LYS A 263 14.59 9.17 10.92
CA LYS A 263 15.66 9.14 11.95
C LYS A 263 16.25 10.52 12.21
N ASP A 264 16.44 11.33 11.15
CA ASP A 264 16.96 12.69 11.29
C ASP A 264 16.01 13.56 12.12
N TRP A 265 14.70 13.42 11.91
CA TRP A 265 13.69 14.10 12.70
C TRP A 265 13.69 13.65 14.17
N SER A 266 13.82 12.33 14.39
CA SER A 266 13.90 11.76 15.73
C SER A 266 15.16 12.26 16.48
N ALA A 267 16.28 12.42 15.78
CA ALA A 267 17.52 12.96 16.34
C ALA A 267 17.37 14.39 16.86
N TYR A 268 16.46 15.19 16.28
CA TYR A 268 16.12 16.53 16.75
C TYR A 268 14.93 16.56 17.73
N GLY A 269 14.42 15.39 18.14
CA GLY A 269 13.41 15.28 19.20
C GLY A 269 11.96 15.29 18.71
N ALA A 270 11.71 15.12 17.41
CA ALA A 270 10.36 15.00 16.87
C ALA A 270 9.71 13.65 17.23
N ASN A 271 8.38 13.64 17.32
CA ASN A 271 7.58 12.45 17.63
C ASN A 271 7.27 11.67 16.34
N ILE A 272 7.87 10.49 16.17
CA ILE A 272 7.63 9.65 14.98
C ILE A 272 6.41 8.77 15.19
N ALA A 273 5.37 8.90 14.37
CA ALA A 273 4.23 8.02 14.41
C ALA A 273 4.52 6.71 13.67
N GLU A 274 4.30 5.60 14.37
CA GLU A 274 4.34 4.24 13.83
C GLU A 274 2.91 3.72 13.67
N THR A 275 2.73 2.63 12.91
CA THR A 275 1.40 2.10 12.55
C THR A 275 0.46 1.90 13.74
N ASP A 276 1.01 1.49 14.89
CA ASP A 276 0.31 1.26 16.15
C ASP A 276 0.11 2.53 17.01
N THR A 277 0.93 3.56 16.83
CA THR A 277 0.96 4.78 17.65
C THR A 277 0.38 6.02 16.96
N ILE A 278 -0.01 5.94 15.69
CA ILE A 278 -0.59 7.08 14.95
C ILE A 278 -1.79 7.68 15.69
N GLN A 279 -2.75 6.87 16.13
CA GLN A 279 -3.97 7.37 16.76
C GLN A 279 -3.69 8.10 18.07
N SER A 280 -2.81 7.54 18.92
CA SER A 280 -2.45 8.17 20.20
C SER A 280 -1.71 9.49 19.98
N LYS A 281 -0.77 9.55 19.03
CA LYS A 281 -0.02 10.78 18.73
C LYS A 281 -0.87 11.86 18.06
N LEU A 282 -1.84 11.47 17.23
CA LEU A 282 -2.84 12.42 16.71
C LEU A 282 -3.73 12.97 17.84
N LEU A 283 -4.06 12.15 18.85
CA LEU A 283 -4.78 12.62 20.03
C LEU A 283 -3.94 13.59 20.88
N GLU A 284 -2.64 13.35 21.05
CA GLU A 284 -1.73 14.29 21.73
C GLU A 284 -1.71 15.66 21.05
N LEU A 285 -1.66 15.66 19.72
CA LEU A 285 -1.70 16.86 18.90
C LEU A 285 -3.03 17.62 19.09
N LYS A 286 -4.17 16.92 19.06
CA LYS A 286 -5.51 17.49 19.35
C LYS A 286 -5.64 18.02 20.79
N ASN A 287 -4.89 17.44 21.72
CA ASN A 287 -4.82 17.88 23.11
C ASN A 287 -3.83 19.06 23.32
N LYS A 288 -3.42 19.74 22.24
CA LYS A 288 -2.53 20.92 22.23
C LYS A 288 -1.09 20.64 22.67
N SER A 289 -0.62 19.41 22.50
CA SER A 289 0.80 19.08 22.68
C SER A 289 1.58 19.47 21.43
N TYR A 290 1.94 20.76 21.33
CA TYR A 290 2.59 21.34 20.14
C TYR A 290 4.10 21.58 20.31
N GLU A 291 4.68 21.14 21.43
CA GLU A 291 6.09 21.33 21.72
C GLU A 291 6.96 20.63 20.66
N LYS A 292 6.62 19.39 20.30
CA LYS A 292 7.37 18.58 19.34
C LYS A 292 6.60 18.46 18.02
N ALA A 293 7.32 18.40 16.91
CA ALA A 293 6.73 18.09 15.62
C ALA A 293 6.26 16.63 15.59
N LEU A 294 5.13 16.37 14.91
CA LEU A 294 4.66 15.02 14.62
C LEU A 294 5.16 14.61 13.24
N VAL A 295 5.79 13.45 13.13
CA VAL A 295 6.28 12.91 11.86
C VAL A 295 5.43 11.71 11.47
N LEU A 296 4.85 11.75 10.28
CA LEU A 296 4.07 10.67 9.71
C LEU A 296 4.86 10.06 8.57
N VAL A 297 5.12 8.75 8.66
CA VAL A 297 5.91 8.02 7.66
C VAL A 297 4.95 7.30 6.70
N ASN A 298 5.04 7.58 5.40
CA ASN A 298 4.21 6.93 4.37
C ASN A 298 2.70 7.01 4.61
N ARG A 299 2.23 8.10 5.22
CA ARG A 299 0.81 8.33 5.49
C ARG A 299 0.41 9.70 4.92
N TYR A 300 -0.04 9.69 3.67
CA TYR A 300 -0.48 10.87 2.94
C TYR A 300 -2.01 10.99 2.91
N ASP A 301 -2.74 9.92 3.23
CA ASP A 301 -4.19 9.84 3.13
C ASP A 301 -4.86 9.56 4.50
N GLY A 302 -6.08 10.06 4.68
CA GLY A 302 -6.95 9.76 5.83
C GLY A 302 -6.64 10.49 7.15
N ILE A 303 -5.76 11.49 7.15
CA ILE A 303 -5.37 12.23 8.37
C ILE A 303 -5.93 13.65 8.30
N ASP A 304 -6.92 13.93 9.16
CA ASP A 304 -7.51 15.26 9.30
C ASP A 304 -6.78 16.07 10.38
N LEU A 305 -6.21 17.20 9.96
CA LEU A 305 -5.43 18.12 10.82
C LEU A 305 -6.04 19.54 10.74
N PRO A 306 -7.17 19.79 11.41
CA PRO A 306 -7.88 21.05 11.31
C PRO A 306 -7.21 22.18 12.12
N ASP A 307 -7.36 23.41 11.63
CA ASP A 307 -7.04 24.65 12.36
C ASP A 307 -5.63 24.70 12.99
N ASN A 308 -5.54 24.74 14.32
CA ASN A 308 -4.28 24.85 15.04
C ASN A 308 -3.60 23.49 15.25
N ASP A 309 -4.26 22.38 14.93
CA ASP A 309 -3.64 21.06 15.01
C ASP A 309 -2.45 20.97 14.05
N CYS A 310 -2.55 21.60 12.87
CA CYS A 310 -1.41 21.74 11.95
C CYS A 310 -1.46 23.06 11.18
N ARG A 311 -0.62 24.03 11.55
CA ARG A 311 -0.41 25.26 10.76
C ARG A 311 0.81 25.20 9.85
N ILE A 312 1.74 24.29 10.14
CA ILE A 312 2.94 24.07 9.32
C ILE A 312 2.99 22.59 8.96
N LEU A 313 2.85 22.31 7.66
CA LEU A 313 3.02 21.00 7.08
C LEU A 313 4.32 20.98 6.27
N VAL A 314 5.24 20.09 6.64
CA VAL A 314 6.52 19.90 5.96
C VAL A 314 6.45 18.62 5.14
N PHE A 315 6.67 18.71 3.83
CA PHE A 315 6.89 17.56 2.97
C PHE A 315 8.39 17.29 2.87
N ASP A 316 8.86 16.20 3.45
CA ASP A 316 10.25 15.79 3.44
C ASP A 316 10.46 14.58 2.52
N GLY A 317 10.62 14.89 1.24
CA GLY A 317 10.75 13.92 0.15
C GLY A 317 9.50 13.84 -0.71
N LYS A 318 9.69 13.36 -1.96
CA LYS A 318 8.57 13.06 -2.85
C LYS A 318 7.86 11.79 -2.34
N PRO A 319 6.52 11.77 -2.26
CA PRO A 319 5.80 10.50 -2.16
C PRO A 319 6.13 9.64 -3.39
N TYR A 320 6.54 8.39 -3.17
CA TYR A 320 6.83 7.45 -4.26
C TYR A 320 5.60 6.59 -4.51
N SER A 321 5.24 6.38 -5.77
CA SER A 321 4.33 5.29 -6.11
C SER A 321 5.05 3.95 -5.90
N GLN A 322 4.31 2.96 -5.39
CA GLN A 322 4.80 1.60 -5.14
C GLN A 322 4.46 0.63 -6.29
N ASN A 323 3.63 1.05 -7.24
CA ASN A 323 3.16 0.19 -8.33
C ASN A 323 4.12 0.26 -9.52
N LEU A 324 4.36 -0.87 -10.19
CA LEU A 324 5.25 -0.93 -11.35
C LEU A 324 4.74 -0.08 -12.51
N VAL A 325 3.43 0.05 -12.65
CA VAL A 325 2.80 0.91 -13.67
C VAL A 325 3.17 2.35 -13.50
N ASP A 326 2.99 2.88 -12.29
CA ASP A 326 3.30 4.28 -12.02
C ASP A 326 4.81 4.53 -12.12
N LEU A 327 5.65 3.59 -11.66
CA LEU A 327 7.10 3.67 -11.83
C LEU A 327 7.52 3.68 -13.31
N TYR A 328 6.90 2.85 -14.15
CA TYR A 328 7.15 2.82 -15.59
C TYR A 328 6.68 4.11 -16.28
N GLU A 329 5.52 4.64 -15.89
CA GLU A 329 5.01 5.91 -16.41
C GLU A 329 5.92 7.10 -16.02
N GLU A 330 6.41 7.12 -14.78
CA GLU A 330 7.41 8.10 -14.30
C GLU A 330 8.72 8.02 -15.09
N ASP A 331 9.26 6.82 -15.30
CA ASP A 331 10.51 6.61 -16.06
C ASP A 331 10.36 7.01 -17.54
N CYS A 332 9.20 6.72 -18.16
CA CYS A 332 8.96 7.04 -19.56
C CYS A 332 8.59 8.50 -19.81
N ARG A 333 8.10 9.21 -18.79
CA ARG A 333 7.63 10.60 -18.88
C ARG A 333 8.09 11.44 -17.68
N PRO A 334 9.41 11.59 -17.48
CA PRO A 334 9.96 12.26 -16.29
C PRO A 334 9.52 13.73 -16.17
N ASP A 335 9.24 14.39 -17.29
CA ASP A 335 8.89 15.82 -17.35
C ASP A 335 7.38 16.11 -17.48
N ALA A 336 6.51 15.10 -17.44
CA ALA A 336 5.07 15.31 -17.62
C ALA A 336 4.37 15.70 -16.32
N GLU A 337 3.69 16.86 -16.30
CA GLU A 337 2.91 17.37 -15.15
C GLU A 337 1.86 16.36 -14.65
N SER A 338 1.30 15.53 -15.54
CA SER A 338 0.30 14.50 -15.19
C SER A 338 0.85 13.35 -14.35
N THR A 339 2.13 13.03 -14.49
CA THR A 339 2.77 11.91 -13.78
C THR A 339 3.21 12.34 -12.38
N MET A 340 3.41 13.65 -12.16
CA MET A 340 3.80 14.21 -10.85
C MET A 340 2.69 14.20 -9.78
N MET A 341 1.43 13.91 -10.13
CA MET A 341 0.27 14.05 -9.22
C MET A 341 -0.50 12.75 -8.92
N ARG A 342 -0.04 11.58 -9.36
CA ARG A 342 -0.55 10.29 -8.85
C ARG A 342 0.24 9.87 -7.61
N ALA A 343 0.03 10.59 -6.52
CA ALA A 343 0.61 10.30 -5.22
C ALA A 343 -0.45 10.36 -4.12
#